data_AF-A0A7D5W2Y1-F1
#
_entry.id   AF-A0A7D5W2Y1-F1
#
_cell.length_a   1.000
_cell.length_b   1.000
_cell.length_c   1.000
_cell.angle_alpha   90.00
_cell.angle_beta   90.00
_cell.angle_gamma   90.00
#
_symmetry.space_group_name_H-M   'P 1'
#
loop_
_entity.id
_entity.type
_entity.pdbx_description
1 polymer ?
#
loop_
_entity_poly.entity_id
_entity_poly.type
_entity_poly.pdbx_seq_one_letter_code
_entity_poly.pdbx_strand_id
1 'polypeptide(L)'
;MVIEIASKPRPKLPYEHPDVKIYQRLFKENIIRRLVRKSAYHRHDNAIADFFKDETHSLFSLCERLTQYITEAFHHYQVWGYSHAYYPGSPGQQTVRTDALEGVSRVLPLLAAWTVNSKKSTLLGLNQQIYHLPSMIKQSFIHGTDPLHKGYWGKLENYDQRICEASDLALTLWISREWVWDTLSSEIKQQIINWFEQVNHCEIVDNNWHFFPLTVQFVIKALTGKDTIAHWRYERLKEFYVGDGWFRDGAKGNYDYYNAWGFYYSLYWLAQIDPQFDHDFITQSLNNFNQHYLYFITPKGIPFFGRSACYRLAVSVPLLAGVDLQCPFVKVGEAKRAFESSLRYFISQGALKNGAPTQGLFNHDARLVDNYSGPASSFWSLRAVIIALYCADRINLWQAPSLPLPIEKNDFRFEIPAIQASIIGVKATQEVSVIFREDYTQQQSPLTRRLEKQTRVQKITETVIGQSRRPKNNLLRKGVTSYSSKMTHFF
;
A
#
# COMPACT_ATOMS: atom_id res chain seq x y z
N MET A 1 -6.54 -15.86 -25.58
CA MET A 1 -5.14 -16.28 -25.81
C MET A 1 -4.35 -15.93 -24.56
N VAL A 2 -3.58 -16.86 -24.00
CA VAL A 2 -2.70 -16.58 -22.86
C VAL A 2 -1.53 -15.75 -23.39
N ILE A 3 -1.35 -14.53 -22.88
CA ILE A 3 -0.21 -13.68 -23.24
C ILE A 3 1.05 -14.28 -22.58
N GLU A 4 1.97 -14.73 -23.42
CA GLU A 4 3.28 -15.21 -22.96
C GLU A 4 4.17 -14.02 -22.64
N ILE A 5 4.68 -13.97 -21.40
CA ILE A 5 5.56 -12.90 -20.93
C ILE A 5 6.94 -13.51 -20.70
N ALA A 6 7.94 -12.99 -21.41
CA ALA A 6 9.32 -13.44 -21.28
C ALA A 6 9.78 -13.34 -19.81
N SER A 7 10.32 -14.43 -19.26
CA SER A 7 10.76 -14.48 -17.87
C SER A 7 12.25 -14.20 -17.73
N LYS A 8 12.62 -13.35 -16.76
CA LYS A 8 14.01 -13.21 -16.31
C LYS A 8 14.29 -14.18 -15.14
N PRO A 9 15.53 -14.70 -15.01
CA PRO A 9 15.92 -15.48 -13.84
C PRO A 9 15.68 -14.68 -12.55
N ARG A 10 15.11 -15.32 -11.52
CA ARG A 10 14.96 -14.68 -10.22
C ARG A 10 16.35 -14.50 -9.59
N PRO A 11 16.76 -13.28 -9.24
CA PRO A 11 18.06 -13.05 -8.61
C PRO A 11 18.10 -13.67 -7.21
N LYS A 12 19.31 -13.97 -6.74
CA LYS A 12 19.51 -14.43 -5.36
C LYS A 12 19.37 -13.23 -4.41
N LEU A 13 18.24 -13.13 -3.74
CA LEU A 13 17.95 -12.01 -2.83
C LEU A 13 18.77 -12.16 -1.54
N PRO A 14 19.58 -11.16 -1.13
CA PRO A 14 20.46 -11.26 0.04
C PRO A 14 19.73 -11.63 1.33
N TYR A 15 18.54 -11.07 1.55
CA TYR A 15 17.74 -11.31 2.76
C TYR A 15 16.86 -12.58 2.68
N GLU A 16 16.74 -13.22 1.51
CA GLU A 16 16.26 -14.62 1.39
C GLU A 16 17.38 -15.61 1.71
N HIS A 17 18.63 -15.23 1.52
CA HIS A 17 19.82 -16.07 1.72
C HIS A 17 20.91 -15.34 2.53
N PRO A 18 20.61 -14.95 3.78
CA PRO A 18 21.50 -14.11 4.59
C PRO A 18 22.83 -14.79 4.89
N ASP A 19 23.93 -14.05 4.71
CA ASP A 19 25.25 -14.44 5.17
C ASP A 19 25.49 -14.04 6.64
N VAL A 20 26.67 -14.37 7.16
CA VAL A 20 27.04 -14.05 8.56
C VAL A 20 27.00 -12.55 8.84
N LYS A 21 27.41 -11.71 7.87
CA LYS A 21 27.43 -10.25 8.04
C LYS A 21 26.00 -9.70 8.13
N ILE A 22 25.08 -10.21 7.32
CA ILE A 22 23.66 -9.87 7.37
C ILE A 22 23.08 -10.28 8.73
N TYR A 23 23.37 -11.49 9.23
CA TYR A 23 22.91 -11.92 10.55
C TYR A 23 23.44 -11.04 11.69
N GLN A 24 24.71 -10.65 11.66
CA GLN A 24 25.29 -9.72 12.63
C GLN A 24 24.58 -8.35 12.60
N ARG A 25 24.30 -7.83 11.40
CA ARG A 25 23.54 -6.59 11.22
C ARG A 25 22.13 -6.71 11.78
N LEU A 26 21.40 -7.77 11.42
CA LEU A 26 20.03 -8.03 11.91
C LEU A 26 20.00 -8.08 13.44
N PHE A 27 20.93 -8.81 14.06
CA PHE A 27 21.02 -8.91 15.52
C PHE A 27 21.29 -7.56 16.18
N LYS A 28 22.29 -6.81 15.69
CA LYS A 28 22.62 -5.47 16.20
C LYS A 28 21.43 -4.51 16.10
N GLU A 29 20.76 -4.46 14.95
CA GLU A 29 19.60 -3.60 14.74
C GLU A 29 18.40 -4.04 15.59
N ASN A 30 18.22 -5.33 15.84
CA ASN A 30 17.19 -5.84 16.73
C ASN A 30 17.42 -5.39 18.20
N ILE A 31 18.68 -5.38 18.67
CA ILE A 31 19.03 -4.81 19.99
C ILE A 31 18.69 -3.32 20.03
N ILE A 32 19.12 -2.55 19.01
CA ILE A 32 18.81 -1.12 18.94
C ILE A 32 17.30 -0.88 19.03
N ARG A 33 16.49 -1.63 18.26
CA ARG A 33 15.02 -1.55 18.34
C ARG A 33 14.53 -1.78 19.77
N ARG A 34 15.02 -2.80 20.47
CA ARG A 34 14.57 -3.08 21.85
C ARG A 34 14.86 -1.93 22.80
N LEU A 35 15.93 -1.16 22.56
CA LEU A 35 16.30 0.01 23.36
C LEU A 35 15.49 1.26 23.01
N VAL A 36 15.12 1.45 21.74
CA VAL A 36 14.47 2.70 21.28
C VAL A 36 12.96 2.60 21.08
N ARG A 37 12.41 1.39 20.94
CA ARG A 37 10.98 1.19 20.68
C ARG A 37 10.17 1.58 21.92
N LYS A 38 9.20 2.47 21.72
CA LYS A 38 8.26 2.89 22.75
C LYS A 38 7.16 1.84 22.98
N SER A 39 6.41 2.00 24.07
CA SER A 39 5.22 1.16 24.35
C SER A 39 4.19 1.25 23.22
N ALA A 40 3.32 0.25 23.11
CA ALA A 40 2.28 0.28 22.11
C ALA A 40 1.24 1.39 22.39
N TYR A 41 0.83 2.11 21.35
CA TYR A 41 -0.12 3.21 21.37
C TYR A 41 -1.53 2.63 21.39
N HIS A 42 -2.01 2.19 22.55
CA HIS A 42 -3.37 1.62 22.67
C HIS A 42 -4.47 2.69 22.73
N ARG A 43 -4.12 3.97 22.65
CA ARG A 43 -5.06 5.08 22.78
C ARG A 43 -6.00 5.09 21.58
N HIS A 44 -7.30 5.23 21.84
CA HIS A 44 -8.36 5.34 20.84
C HIS A 44 -8.62 4.11 19.95
N ASP A 45 -7.99 2.95 20.20
CA ASP A 45 -8.21 1.72 19.41
C ASP A 45 -9.69 1.30 19.32
N ASN A 46 -10.42 1.35 20.44
CA ASN A 46 -11.86 1.05 20.43
C ASN A 46 -12.67 2.21 19.84
N ALA A 47 -12.31 3.46 20.21
CA ALA A 47 -13.02 4.65 19.77
C ALA A 47 -12.99 4.83 18.25
N ILE A 48 -11.89 4.47 17.57
CA ILE A 48 -11.81 4.52 16.10
C ILE A 48 -12.72 3.47 15.46
N ALA A 49 -12.82 2.26 16.02
CA ALA A 49 -13.73 1.24 15.52
C ALA A 49 -15.20 1.66 15.68
N ASP A 50 -15.56 2.19 16.86
CA ASP A 50 -16.90 2.71 17.14
C ASP A 50 -17.27 3.89 16.23
N PHE A 51 -16.32 4.81 15.98
CA PHE A 51 -16.51 5.93 15.06
C PHE A 51 -16.83 5.47 13.63
N PHE A 52 -16.19 4.41 13.14
CA PHE A 52 -16.48 3.88 11.81
C PHE A 52 -17.77 3.06 11.73
N LYS A 53 -18.29 2.60 12.88
CA LYS A 53 -19.59 1.91 12.99
C LYS A 53 -20.77 2.89 12.94
N ASP A 54 -20.58 4.13 13.38
CA ASP A 54 -21.61 5.17 13.34
C ASP A 54 -21.84 5.67 11.90
N GLU A 55 -23.01 5.33 11.33
CA GLU A 55 -23.40 5.71 9.98
C GLU A 55 -23.72 7.21 9.82
N THR A 56 -23.85 7.98 10.90
CA THR A 56 -24.13 9.42 10.85
C THR A 56 -22.91 10.26 10.47
N HIS A 57 -21.69 9.72 10.64
CA HIS A 57 -20.48 10.43 10.30
C HIS A 57 -20.25 10.50 8.81
N SER A 58 -19.89 11.69 8.31
CA SER A 58 -19.56 11.89 6.91
C SER A 58 -18.26 11.19 6.52
N LEU A 59 -18.09 10.86 5.23
CA LEU A 59 -16.84 10.30 4.69
C LEU A 59 -15.62 11.19 4.98
N PHE A 60 -15.77 12.52 4.93
CA PHE A 60 -14.69 13.44 5.29
C PHE A 60 -14.28 13.26 6.76
N SER A 61 -15.26 13.22 7.66
CA SER A 61 -15.03 12.99 9.09
C SER A 61 -14.33 11.65 9.37
N LEU A 62 -14.66 10.59 8.62
CA LEU A 62 -13.95 9.31 8.69
C LEU A 62 -12.47 9.44 8.31
N CYS A 63 -12.18 10.12 7.20
CA CYS A 63 -10.81 10.33 6.72
C CYS A 63 -10.00 11.21 7.68
N GLU A 64 -10.62 12.28 8.20
CA GLU A 64 -10.00 13.16 9.19
C GLU A 64 -9.70 12.39 10.48
N ARG A 65 -10.67 11.63 11.00
CA ARG A 65 -10.49 10.83 12.23
C ARG A 65 -9.36 9.80 12.08
N LEU A 66 -9.30 9.11 10.93
CA LEU A 66 -8.23 8.18 10.62
C LEU A 66 -6.87 8.88 10.56
N THR A 67 -6.81 10.07 9.95
CA THR A 67 -5.58 10.86 9.87
C THR A 67 -5.10 11.32 11.24
N GLN A 68 -6.01 11.75 12.12
CA GLN A 68 -5.70 12.11 13.51
C GLN A 68 -5.11 10.91 14.27
N TYR A 69 -5.78 9.76 14.22
CA TYR A 69 -5.34 8.53 14.90
C TYR A 69 -3.93 8.11 14.47
N ILE A 70 -3.65 8.14 13.16
CA ILE A 70 -2.35 7.75 12.60
C ILE A 70 -1.27 8.79 12.91
N THR A 71 -1.58 10.09 12.81
CA THR A 71 -0.63 11.17 13.11
C THR A 71 -0.17 11.11 14.55
N GLU A 72 -1.11 10.92 15.49
CA GLU A 72 -0.80 10.85 16.91
C GLU A 72 0.09 9.64 17.24
N ALA A 73 -0.20 8.50 16.63
CA ALA A 73 0.62 7.30 16.75
C ALA A 73 2.00 7.48 16.10
N PHE A 74 2.08 8.08 14.92
CA PHE A 74 3.34 8.36 14.24
C PHE A 74 4.24 9.26 15.09
N HIS A 75 3.67 10.34 15.65
CA HIS A 75 4.37 11.19 16.61
C HIS A 75 4.85 10.43 17.84
N HIS A 76 4.02 9.50 18.35
CA HIS A 76 4.42 8.61 19.43
C HIS A 76 5.60 7.71 19.03
N TYR A 77 5.57 7.02 17.88
CA TYR A 77 6.59 6.02 17.53
C TYR A 77 7.87 6.56 16.90
N GLN A 78 7.88 7.82 16.48
CA GLN A 78 9.03 8.41 15.82
C GLN A 78 10.28 8.44 16.72
N VAL A 79 11.44 8.31 16.08
CA VAL A 79 12.76 8.52 16.66
C VAL A 79 13.67 9.28 15.69
N TRP A 80 14.69 9.92 16.24
CA TRP A 80 15.72 10.64 15.46
C TRP A 80 15.11 11.66 14.49
N GLY A 81 14.19 12.47 15.03
CA GLY A 81 13.55 13.57 14.32
C GLY A 81 12.73 13.11 13.10
N TYR A 82 11.82 12.15 13.31
CA TYR A 82 10.91 11.60 12.30
C TYR A 82 11.56 10.82 11.15
N SER A 83 12.87 10.60 11.18
CA SER A 83 13.53 9.77 10.16
C SER A 83 13.17 8.28 10.27
N HIS A 84 12.77 7.78 11.45
CA HIS A 84 12.33 6.39 11.65
C HIS A 84 11.16 6.34 12.63
N ALA A 85 10.29 5.34 12.52
CA ALA A 85 9.22 5.08 13.48
C ALA A 85 9.06 3.58 13.77
N TYR A 86 9.28 3.18 15.03
CA TYR A 86 9.28 1.78 15.44
C TYR A 86 7.89 1.32 15.94
N TYR A 87 7.05 0.88 15.00
CA TYR A 87 5.74 0.30 15.31
C TYR A 87 5.86 -1.12 15.92
N PRO A 88 4.94 -1.52 16.81
CA PRO A 88 4.85 -2.88 17.31
C PRO A 88 4.30 -3.83 16.23
N GLY A 89 4.80 -5.05 16.17
CA GLY A 89 4.34 -6.06 15.22
C GLY A 89 5.42 -7.09 14.91
N SER A 90 5.07 -8.05 14.05
CA SER A 90 6.02 -9.03 13.55
C SER A 90 6.96 -8.39 12.53
N PRO A 91 8.26 -8.71 12.56
CA PRO A 91 9.25 -8.12 11.66
C PRO A 91 9.04 -8.54 10.20
N GLY A 92 9.58 -7.74 9.28
CA GLY A 92 9.68 -8.08 7.87
C GLY A 92 10.86 -9.03 7.61
N GLN A 93 11.13 -9.29 6.33
CA GLN A 93 12.28 -10.08 5.92
C GLN A 93 13.57 -9.26 5.84
N GLN A 94 13.44 -7.95 5.73
CA GLN A 94 14.56 -7.02 5.67
C GLN A 94 15.07 -6.71 7.08
N THR A 95 15.77 -5.60 7.24
CA THR A 95 16.26 -5.21 8.57
C THR A 95 15.20 -4.46 9.38
N VAL A 96 15.37 -4.52 10.70
CA VAL A 96 14.51 -3.81 11.65
C VAL A 96 14.59 -2.28 11.48
N ARG A 97 15.70 -1.74 11.00
CA ARG A 97 15.80 -0.33 10.64
C ARG A 97 14.99 -0.01 9.39
N THR A 98 15.00 -0.87 8.37
CA THR A 98 14.13 -0.72 7.20
C THR A 98 12.65 -0.81 7.59
N ASP A 99 12.27 -1.76 8.44
CA ASP A 99 10.90 -1.83 9.01
C ASP A 99 10.47 -0.50 9.68
N ALA A 100 11.41 0.22 10.30
CA ALA A 100 11.12 1.51 10.92
C ALA A 100 11.11 2.68 9.92
N LEU A 101 11.81 2.57 8.79
CA LEU A 101 11.66 3.49 7.66
C LEU A 101 10.28 3.32 7.00
N GLU A 102 9.76 2.10 6.88
CA GLU A 102 8.38 1.87 6.40
C GLU A 102 7.37 2.66 7.24
N GLY A 103 7.59 2.73 8.56
CA GLY A 103 6.77 3.51 9.51
C GLY A 103 6.79 5.02 9.29
N VAL A 104 7.71 5.52 8.47
CA VAL A 104 7.79 6.93 8.06
C VAL A 104 7.27 7.06 6.63
N SER A 105 7.96 6.43 5.69
CA SER A 105 7.70 6.52 4.25
C SER A 105 6.25 6.21 3.87
N ARG A 106 5.57 5.28 4.57
CA ARG A 106 4.18 4.93 4.27
C ARG A 106 3.14 5.78 5.00
N VAL A 107 3.56 6.60 5.97
CA VAL A 107 2.70 7.54 6.70
C VAL A 107 2.77 8.94 6.09
N LEU A 108 3.95 9.39 5.67
CA LEU A 108 4.13 10.76 5.17
C LEU A 108 3.22 11.14 4.00
N PRO A 109 2.90 10.27 3.01
CA PRO A 109 1.97 10.61 1.95
C PRO A 109 0.56 10.99 2.46
N LEU A 110 0.10 10.36 3.55
CA LEU A 110 -1.17 10.72 4.19
C LEU A 110 -1.10 12.13 4.78
N LEU A 111 0.00 12.45 5.47
CA LEU A 111 0.19 13.78 6.05
C LEU A 111 0.26 14.86 4.96
N ALA A 112 0.98 14.58 3.88
CA ALA A 112 1.07 15.47 2.72
C ALA A 112 -0.30 15.70 2.07
N ALA A 113 -1.05 14.62 1.79
CA ALA A 113 -2.38 14.72 1.18
C ALA A 113 -3.38 15.46 2.08
N TRP A 114 -3.35 15.23 3.40
CA TRP A 114 -4.19 15.97 4.34
C TRP A 114 -3.84 17.46 4.36
N THR A 115 -2.55 17.82 4.39
CA THR A 115 -2.12 19.25 4.39
C THR A 115 -2.63 19.97 3.15
N VAL A 116 -2.50 19.34 1.97
CA VAL A 116 -2.99 19.91 0.72
C VAL A 116 -4.52 20.03 0.71
N ASN A 117 -5.23 18.97 1.13
CA ASN A 117 -6.69 18.96 1.13
C ASN A 117 -7.29 20.00 2.09
N SER A 118 -6.82 20.01 3.33
CA SER A 118 -7.33 20.90 4.38
C SER A 118 -6.89 22.35 4.22
N LYS A 119 -5.84 22.60 3.43
CA LYS A 119 -5.13 23.89 3.31
C LYS A 119 -4.62 24.41 4.66
N LYS A 120 -4.31 23.52 5.60
CA LYS A 120 -3.81 23.84 6.94
C LYS A 120 -2.43 23.23 7.17
N SER A 121 -1.56 23.98 7.84
CA SER A 121 -0.25 23.48 8.30
C SER A 121 -0.36 22.62 9.56
N THR A 122 -1.52 22.65 10.24
CA THR A 122 -1.73 21.99 11.52
C THR A 122 -2.92 21.05 11.52
N LEU A 123 -2.76 19.93 12.23
CA LEU A 123 -3.82 18.98 12.54
C LEU A 123 -4.05 18.96 14.05
N LEU A 124 -5.30 19.12 14.48
CA LEU A 124 -5.70 18.90 15.88
C LEU A 124 -5.86 17.40 16.12
N GLY A 125 -5.05 16.83 17.02
CA GLY A 125 -5.10 15.42 17.38
C GLY A 125 -6.28 15.04 18.28
N LEU A 126 -6.47 13.74 18.48
CA LEU A 126 -7.53 13.21 19.36
C LEU A 126 -7.29 13.61 20.82
N ASN A 127 -6.01 13.73 21.19
CA ASN A 127 -5.54 14.24 22.47
C ASN A 127 -5.54 15.78 22.61
N GLN A 128 -6.16 16.52 21.68
CA GLN A 128 -6.19 17.99 21.65
C GLN A 128 -4.82 18.68 21.44
N GLN A 129 -3.77 17.94 21.10
CA GLN A 129 -2.47 18.53 20.71
C GLN A 129 -2.48 18.97 19.24
N ILE A 130 -1.72 20.01 18.95
CA ILE A 130 -1.53 20.54 17.59
C ILE A 130 -0.29 19.91 16.98
N TYR A 131 -0.46 19.28 15.81
CA TYR A 131 0.62 18.67 15.04
C TYR A 131 0.93 19.50 13.80
N HIS A 132 2.18 19.98 13.67
CA HIS A 132 2.64 20.74 12.49
C HIS A 132 3.14 19.79 11.40
N LEU A 133 2.26 19.41 10.49
CA LEU A 133 2.54 18.33 9.52
C LEU A 133 3.69 18.66 8.54
N PRO A 134 3.77 19.86 7.92
CA PRO A 134 4.89 20.20 7.03
C PRO A 134 6.24 20.14 7.76
N SER A 135 6.28 20.56 9.03
CA SER A 135 7.49 20.48 9.86
C SER A 135 7.90 19.03 10.12
N MET A 136 6.96 18.13 10.41
CA MET A 136 7.24 16.70 10.59
C MET A 136 7.81 16.07 9.31
N ILE A 137 7.22 16.37 8.15
CA ILE A 137 7.71 15.92 6.84
C ILE A 137 9.12 16.46 6.59
N LYS A 138 9.33 17.79 6.73
CA LYS A 138 10.63 18.45 6.54
C LYS A 138 11.73 17.82 7.40
N GLN A 139 11.47 17.61 8.69
CA GLN A 139 12.45 16.99 9.60
C GLN A 139 12.78 15.55 9.22
N SER A 140 11.79 14.79 8.74
CA SER A 140 12.00 13.42 8.25
C SER A 140 13.05 13.39 7.12
N PHE A 141 12.94 14.31 6.15
CA PHE A 141 13.88 14.39 5.03
C PHE A 141 15.25 14.92 5.43
N ILE A 142 15.33 15.99 6.22
CA ILE A 142 16.61 16.57 6.69
C ILE A 142 17.43 15.49 7.40
N HIS A 143 16.83 14.80 8.36
CA HIS A 143 17.52 13.78 9.16
C HIS A 143 17.70 12.44 8.44
N GLY A 144 16.77 12.09 7.56
CA GLY A 144 16.76 10.84 6.82
C GLY A 144 17.77 10.80 5.68
N THR A 145 18.09 11.95 5.10
CA THR A 145 19.01 12.05 3.95
C THR A 145 20.41 12.56 4.31
N ASP A 146 20.65 12.97 5.57
CA ASP A 146 21.97 13.36 6.07
C ASP A 146 22.80 12.12 6.47
N PRO A 147 23.92 11.81 5.77
CA PRO A 147 24.77 10.66 6.07
C PRO A 147 25.45 10.70 7.45
N LEU A 148 25.58 11.87 8.07
CA LEU A 148 26.20 12.06 9.39
C LEU A 148 25.19 11.95 10.53
N HIS A 149 23.91 12.10 10.23
CA HIS A 149 22.87 12.02 11.24
C HIS A 149 22.57 10.56 11.63
N LYS A 150 22.32 10.32 12.93
CA LYS A 150 21.95 8.98 13.45
C LYS A 150 20.69 8.41 12.78
N GLY A 151 19.84 9.29 12.24
CA GLY A 151 18.62 8.99 11.51
C GLY A 151 18.78 8.71 10.02
N TYR A 152 20.01 8.67 9.47
CA TYR A 152 20.22 8.41 8.04
C TYR A 152 19.53 7.12 7.57
N TRP A 153 18.81 7.18 6.46
CA TRP A 153 18.14 6.02 5.84
C TRP A 153 19.12 5.03 5.21
N GLY A 154 20.39 5.44 5.09
CA GLY A 154 21.47 4.59 4.58
C GLY A 154 21.59 4.63 3.07
N LYS A 155 22.66 4.01 2.56
CA LYS A 155 22.88 3.83 1.13
C LYS A 155 21.98 2.74 0.56
N LEU A 156 21.43 2.94 -0.63
CA LEU A 156 20.61 1.93 -1.31
C LEU A 156 21.52 0.83 -1.89
N GLU A 157 21.02 -0.40 -1.84
CA GLU A 157 21.68 -1.60 -2.40
C GLU A 157 20.76 -2.26 -3.44
N ASN A 158 21.28 -3.20 -4.23
CA ASN A 158 20.45 -3.98 -5.15
C ASN A 158 19.40 -4.79 -4.38
N TYR A 159 18.17 -4.81 -4.91
CA TYR A 159 17.02 -5.53 -4.32
C TYR A 159 16.65 -5.09 -2.90
N ASP A 160 16.93 -3.83 -2.60
CA ASP A 160 16.70 -3.22 -1.30
C ASP A 160 15.30 -2.65 -1.19
N GLN A 161 14.61 -2.96 -0.09
CA GLN A 161 13.28 -2.44 0.22
C GLN A 161 13.26 -0.91 0.34
N ARG A 162 14.40 -0.27 0.65
CA ARG A 162 14.54 1.20 0.63
C ARG A 162 14.23 1.80 -0.75
N ILE A 163 14.39 1.03 -1.84
CA ILE A 163 13.97 1.44 -3.18
C ILE A 163 12.44 1.58 -3.23
N CYS A 164 11.71 0.63 -2.66
CA CYS A 164 10.25 0.68 -2.55
C CYS A 164 9.83 1.91 -1.75
N GLU A 165 10.42 2.11 -0.56
CA GLU A 165 10.07 3.21 0.34
C GLU A 165 10.44 4.59 -0.26
N ALA A 166 11.48 4.67 -1.10
CA ALA A 166 11.85 5.90 -1.79
C ALA A 166 10.71 6.43 -2.69
N SER A 167 9.87 5.56 -3.24
CA SER A 167 8.74 6.01 -4.08
C SER A 167 7.69 6.79 -3.29
N ASP A 168 7.27 6.30 -2.12
CA ASP A 168 6.30 6.98 -1.26
C ASP A 168 6.91 8.25 -0.62
N LEU A 169 8.22 8.25 -0.34
CA LEU A 169 8.95 9.45 0.10
C LEU A 169 9.00 10.52 -1.00
N ALA A 170 9.37 10.16 -2.24
CA ALA A 170 9.37 11.10 -3.36
C ALA A 170 7.97 11.66 -3.59
N LEU A 171 6.95 10.80 -3.58
CA LEU A 171 5.56 11.20 -3.71
C LEU A 171 5.13 12.17 -2.61
N THR A 172 5.56 11.97 -1.36
CA THR A 172 5.30 12.90 -0.25
C THR A 172 5.77 14.31 -0.59
N LEU A 173 7.01 14.47 -1.08
CA LEU A 173 7.56 15.78 -1.43
C LEU A 173 6.81 16.41 -2.60
N TRP A 174 6.43 15.61 -3.60
CA TRP A 174 5.68 16.10 -4.75
C TRP A 174 4.28 16.59 -4.39
N ILE A 175 3.54 15.80 -3.59
CA ILE A 175 2.21 16.19 -3.09
C ILE A 175 2.31 17.49 -2.27
N SER A 176 3.26 17.55 -1.34
CA SER A 176 3.42 18.67 -0.39
C SER A 176 4.40 19.76 -0.86
N ARG A 177 4.72 19.85 -2.16
CA ARG A 177 5.83 20.67 -2.67
C ARG A 177 5.81 22.13 -2.20
N GLU A 178 4.63 22.76 -2.26
CA GLU A 178 4.42 24.17 -1.87
C GLU A 178 4.58 24.39 -0.36
N TRP A 179 4.36 23.35 0.44
CA TRP A 179 4.43 23.40 1.91
C TRP A 179 5.79 22.97 2.46
N VAL A 180 6.51 22.13 1.72
CA VAL A 180 7.75 21.50 2.17
C VAL A 180 8.88 21.84 1.22
N TRP A 181 8.87 21.27 0.00
CA TRP A 181 9.98 21.37 -0.96
C TRP A 181 10.41 22.81 -1.22
N ASP A 182 9.47 23.70 -1.51
CA ASP A 182 9.74 25.10 -1.86
C ASP A 182 10.32 25.91 -0.69
N THR A 183 10.14 25.43 0.54
CA THR A 183 10.66 26.05 1.78
C THR A 183 12.06 25.57 2.18
N LEU A 184 12.64 24.61 1.44
CA LEU A 184 13.97 24.07 1.70
C LEU A 184 15.04 24.93 1.03
N SER A 185 16.20 25.07 1.69
CA SER A 185 17.37 25.69 1.09
C SER A 185 17.93 24.84 -0.05
N SER A 186 18.74 25.44 -0.92
CA SER A 186 19.45 24.75 -2.01
C SER A 186 20.26 23.56 -1.52
N GLU A 187 20.92 23.68 -0.37
CA GLU A 187 21.80 22.66 0.19
C GLU A 187 20.98 21.43 0.63
N ILE A 188 19.85 21.65 1.30
CA ILE A 188 18.96 20.57 1.74
C ILE A 188 18.27 19.92 0.53
N LYS A 189 17.85 20.69 -0.47
CA LYS A 189 17.32 20.15 -1.73
C LYS A 189 18.35 19.24 -2.39
N GLN A 190 19.61 19.67 -2.49
CA GLN A 190 20.67 18.85 -3.08
C GLN A 190 20.96 17.58 -2.26
N GLN A 191 20.95 17.66 -0.93
CA GLN A 191 21.09 16.49 -0.06
C GLN A 191 20.00 15.44 -0.33
N ILE A 192 18.74 15.88 -0.44
CA ILE A 192 17.60 15.02 -0.72
C ILE A 192 17.71 14.40 -2.11
N ILE A 193 18.04 15.20 -3.13
CA ILE A 193 18.26 14.74 -4.51
C ILE A 193 19.35 13.67 -4.55
N ASN A 194 20.50 13.92 -3.92
CA ASN A 194 21.60 12.96 -3.86
C ASN A 194 21.16 11.61 -3.26
N TRP A 195 20.29 11.63 -2.24
CA TRP A 195 19.78 10.39 -1.66
C TRP A 195 18.87 9.64 -2.64
N PHE A 196 17.94 10.33 -3.31
CA PHE A 196 17.04 9.73 -4.29
C PHE A 196 17.75 9.20 -5.53
N GLU A 197 18.76 9.91 -6.05
CA GLU A 197 19.46 9.53 -7.29
C GLU A 197 20.17 8.16 -7.19
N GLN A 198 20.39 7.64 -5.98
CA GLN A 198 20.90 6.29 -5.78
C GLN A 198 20.03 5.21 -6.46
N VAL A 199 18.70 5.42 -6.57
CA VAL A 199 17.79 4.43 -7.22
C VAL A 199 18.16 4.15 -8.67
N ASN A 200 18.82 5.09 -9.35
CA ASN A 200 19.23 4.96 -10.75
C ASN A 200 20.31 3.89 -10.94
N HIS A 201 21.02 3.52 -9.87
CA HIS A 201 22.12 2.57 -9.88
C HIS A 201 21.77 1.22 -9.24
N CYS A 202 20.51 1.02 -8.84
CA CYS A 202 20.07 -0.19 -8.17
C CYS A 202 19.35 -1.17 -9.12
N GLU A 203 19.68 -2.44 -8.97
CA GLU A 203 18.89 -3.54 -9.52
C GLU A 203 17.64 -3.80 -8.68
N ILE A 204 16.59 -4.29 -9.34
CA ILE A 204 15.29 -4.58 -8.73
C ILE A 204 14.73 -5.91 -9.25
N VAL A 205 13.73 -6.44 -8.56
CA VAL A 205 13.00 -7.62 -9.02
C VAL A 205 12.17 -7.26 -10.26
N ASP A 206 12.11 -8.15 -11.25
CA ASP A 206 11.43 -7.92 -12.53
C ASP A 206 9.91 -8.15 -12.41
N ASN A 207 9.23 -7.21 -11.75
CA ASN A 207 7.80 -7.20 -11.48
C ASN A 207 7.32 -5.75 -11.24
N ASN A 208 6.26 -5.51 -10.46
CA ASN A 208 5.81 -4.16 -10.10
C ASN A 208 6.91 -3.24 -9.52
N TRP A 209 8.04 -3.77 -9.06
CA TRP A 209 9.14 -2.96 -8.53
C TRP A 209 9.69 -1.94 -9.54
N HIS A 210 9.46 -2.11 -10.84
CA HIS A 210 9.81 -1.11 -11.86
C HIS A 210 9.16 0.25 -11.60
N PHE A 211 7.98 0.29 -10.96
CA PHE A 211 7.32 1.55 -10.61
C PHE A 211 8.09 2.36 -9.58
N PHE A 212 8.81 1.73 -8.65
CA PHE A 212 9.43 2.46 -7.55
C PHE A 212 10.53 3.44 -8.00
N PRO A 213 11.56 3.03 -8.76
CA PRO A 213 12.53 3.99 -9.31
C PRO A 213 11.88 4.93 -10.33
N LEU A 214 10.89 4.48 -11.11
CA LEU A 214 10.17 5.35 -12.04
C LEU A 214 9.50 6.52 -11.31
N THR A 215 8.70 6.26 -10.28
CA THR A 215 8.04 7.32 -9.49
C THR A 215 9.06 8.31 -8.93
N VAL A 216 10.21 7.84 -8.41
CA VAL A 216 11.28 8.72 -7.95
C VAL A 216 11.81 9.59 -9.09
N GLN A 217 12.11 9.01 -10.26
CA GLN A 217 12.63 9.73 -11.42
C GLN A 217 11.64 10.79 -11.93
N PHE A 218 10.34 10.46 -12.03
CA PHE A 218 9.29 11.40 -12.42
C PHE A 218 9.18 12.56 -11.43
N VAL A 219 9.19 12.28 -10.12
CA VAL A 219 9.18 13.33 -9.10
C VAL A 219 10.42 14.22 -9.19
N ILE A 220 11.62 13.65 -9.33
CA ILE A 220 12.85 14.44 -9.43
C ILE A 220 12.82 15.33 -10.68
N LYS A 221 12.38 14.80 -11.83
CA LYS A 221 12.15 15.60 -13.04
C LYS A 221 11.18 16.75 -12.77
N ALA A 222 10.03 16.48 -12.15
CA ALA A 222 9.03 17.51 -11.85
C ALA A 222 9.53 18.59 -10.88
N LEU A 223 10.37 18.23 -9.90
CA LEU A 223 10.86 19.16 -8.88
C LEU A 223 12.13 19.94 -9.29
N THR A 224 12.88 19.44 -10.27
CA THR A 224 14.22 19.98 -10.60
C THR A 224 14.48 20.23 -12.08
N GLY A 225 13.64 19.68 -12.97
CA GLY A 225 13.87 19.65 -14.41
C GLY A 225 14.90 18.61 -14.89
N LYS A 226 15.59 17.91 -13.98
CA LYS A 226 16.58 16.87 -14.33
C LYS A 226 15.86 15.60 -14.77
N ASP A 227 15.96 15.27 -16.05
CA ASP A 227 15.36 14.05 -16.60
C ASP A 227 16.35 12.87 -16.53
N THR A 228 16.03 11.87 -15.72
CA THR A 228 16.73 10.58 -15.65
C THR A 228 15.75 9.41 -15.81
N ILE A 229 14.60 9.63 -16.45
CA ILE A 229 13.54 8.63 -16.55
C ILE A 229 14.00 7.46 -17.41
N ALA A 230 14.01 6.27 -16.82
CA ALA A 230 14.33 5.03 -17.50
C ALA A 230 13.09 4.45 -18.20
N HIS A 231 12.69 5.02 -19.35
CA HIS A 231 11.45 4.66 -20.07
C HIS A 231 11.29 3.16 -20.34
N TRP A 232 12.39 2.42 -20.54
CA TRP A 232 12.35 0.96 -20.72
C TRP A 232 11.68 0.20 -19.55
N ARG A 233 11.73 0.75 -18.32
CA ARG A 233 11.05 0.16 -17.15
C ARG A 233 9.53 0.23 -17.30
N TYR A 234 9.04 1.33 -17.88
CA TYR A 234 7.63 1.52 -18.15
C TYR A 234 7.16 0.61 -19.28
N GLU A 235 7.94 0.50 -20.36
CA GLU A 235 7.67 -0.49 -21.41
C GLU A 235 7.65 -1.92 -20.84
N ARG A 236 8.58 -2.26 -19.94
CA ARG A 236 8.59 -3.55 -19.26
C ARG A 236 7.36 -3.78 -18.38
N LEU A 237 6.81 -2.72 -17.77
CA LEU A 237 5.54 -2.81 -17.03
C LEU A 237 4.34 -3.00 -17.96
N LYS A 238 4.34 -2.41 -19.16
CA LYS A 238 3.28 -2.63 -20.16
C LYS A 238 3.28 -4.06 -20.69
N GLU A 239 4.44 -4.70 -20.80
CA GLU A 239 4.53 -6.13 -21.13
C GLU A 239 3.83 -7.03 -20.10
N PHE A 240 3.59 -6.54 -18.88
CA PHE A 240 2.83 -7.26 -17.86
C PHE A 240 1.32 -7.12 -17.99
N TYR A 241 0.83 -6.25 -18.87
CA TYR A 241 -0.60 -6.09 -19.15
C TYR A 241 -1.14 -7.32 -19.91
N VAL A 242 -2.21 -7.92 -19.41
CA VAL A 242 -2.79 -9.16 -19.97
C VAL A 242 -4.18 -8.97 -20.59
N GLY A 243 -4.70 -7.74 -20.64
CA GLY A 243 -6.06 -7.44 -21.10
C GLY A 243 -7.06 -7.23 -19.97
N ASP A 244 -8.26 -6.74 -20.31
CA ASP A 244 -9.36 -6.41 -19.37
C ASP A 244 -8.96 -5.51 -18.18
N GLY A 245 -7.89 -4.73 -18.33
CA GLY A 245 -7.35 -3.91 -17.24
C GLY A 245 -6.44 -4.65 -16.25
N TRP A 246 -6.11 -5.93 -16.48
CA TRP A 246 -5.29 -6.70 -15.55
C TRP A 246 -3.83 -6.73 -15.95
N PHE A 247 -2.97 -6.69 -14.94
CA PHE A 247 -1.54 -6.93 -15.03
C PHE A 247 -1.16 -8.20 -14.26
N ARG A 248 -0.19 -8.95 -14.81
CA ARG A 248 0.48 -10.04 -14.10
C ARG A 248 1.70 -9.48 -13.36
N ASP A 249 1.87 -9.76 -12.08
CA ASP A 249 3.01 -9.22 -11.32
C ASP A 249 4.34 -9.93 -11.64
N GLY A 250 4.93 -9.58 -12.78
CA GLY A 250 6.08 -10.26 -13.37
C GLY A 250 5.70 -11.53 -14.14
N ALA A 251 6.67 -12.11 -14.84
CA ALA A 251 6.44 -13.27 -15.71
C ALA A 251 5.97 -14.54 -14.96
N LYS A 252 6.06 -14.62 -13.64
CA LYS A 252 5.53 -15.75 -12.84
C LYS A 252 4.58 -15.26 -11.72
N GLY A 253 4.05 -14.05 -11.88
CA GLY A 253 3.09 -13.45 -10.96
C GLY A 253 1.71 -14.09 -11.07
N ASN A 254 0.90 -13.89 -10.03
CA ASN A 254 -0.52 -14.23 -10.05
C ASN A 254 -1.34 -12.94 -10.27
N TYR A 255 -2.62 -13.10 -10.57
CA TYR A 255 -3.57 -11.99 -10.50
C TYR A 255 -4.00 -11.79 -9.06
N ASP A 256 -3.71 -10.61 -8.53
CA ASP A 256 -4.11 -10.21 -7.20
C ASP A 256 -4.34 -8.70 -7.13
N TYR A 257 -4.72 -8.24 -5.94
CA TYR A 257 -5.05 -6.86 -5.67
C TYR A 257 -3.84 -5.90 -5.68
N TYR A 258 -2.61 -6.35 -5.97
CA TYR A 258 -1.56 -5.43 -6.41
C TYR A 258 -1.95 -4.70 -7.69
N ASN A 259 -2.87 -5.22 -8.49
CA ASN A 259 -3.47 -4.42 -9.56
C ASN A 259 -4.08 -3.13 -8.99
N ALA A 260 -4.81 -3.22 -7.88
CA ALA A 260 -5.41 -2.06 -7.24
C ALA A 260 -4.40 -1.13 -6.56
N TRP A 261 -3.71 -1.62 -5.53
CA TRP A 261 -2.86 -0.76 -4.71
C TRP A 261 -1.41 -0.67 -5.20
N GLY A 262 -0.95 -1.50 -6.12
CA GLY A 262 0.39 -1.46 -6.69
C GLY A 262 0.43 -0.77 -8.05
N PHE A 263 -0.14 -1.42 -9.07
CA PHE A 263 -0.16 -0.94 -10.46
C PHE A 263 -0.97 0.34 -10.60
N TYR A 264 -2.28 0.32 -10.30
CA TYR A 264 -3.13 1.49 -10.51
C TYR A 264 -2.84 2.65 -9.55
N TYR A 265 -2.36 2.37 -8.35
CA TYR A 265 -1.82 3.44 -7.50
C TYR A 265 -0.64 4.16 -8.17
N SER A 266 0.31 3.39 -8.71
CA SER A 266 1.52 3.96 -9.33
C SER A 266 1.20 4.67 -10.64
N LEU A 267 0.40 4.05 -11.52
CA LEU A 267 -0.04 4.65 -12.79
C LEU A 267 -0.81 5.96 -12.56
N TYR A 268 -1.68 5.98 -11.55
CA TYR A 268 -2.39 7.21 -11.16
C TYR A 268 -1.39 8.33 -10.82
N TRP A 269 -0.41 8.08 -9.96
CA TRP A 269 0.56 9.13 -9.60
C TRP A 269 1.46 9.54 -10.75
N LEU A 270 1.87 8.63 -11.65
CA LEU A 270 2.60 9.01 -12.85
C LEU A 270 1.79 9.99 -13.71
N ALA A 271 0.49 9.72 -13.92
CA ALA A 271 -0.40 10.61 -14.66
C ALA A 271 -0.68 11.95 -13.94
N GLN A 272 -0.59 12.00 -12.60
CA GLN A 272 -0.72 13.27 -11.87
C GLN A 272 0.58 14.09 -11.91
N ILE A 273 1.75 13.43 -11.89
CA ILE A 273 3.07 14.07 -11.94
C ILE A 273 3.36 14.61 -13.35
N ASP A 274 3.05 13.82 -14.38
CA ASP A 274 3.19 14.19 -15.79
C ASP A 274 1.91 13.82 -16.56
N PRO A 275 0.95 14.76 -16.68
CA PRO A 275 -0.36 14.51 -17.31
C PRO A 275 -0.31 14.07 -18.78
N GLN A 276 0.80 14.32 -19.48
CA GLN A 276 0.96 13.94 -20.89
C GLN A 276 1.59 12.54 -21.06
N PHE A 277 2.14 11.96 -19.99
CA PHE A 277 2.84 10.69 -20.05
C PHE A 277 1.88 9.51 -20.27
N ASP A 278 1.89 8.95 -21.48
CA ASP A 278 1.09 7.79 -21.93
C ASP A 278 -0.36 7.81 -21.43
N HIS A 279 -0.98 9.00 -21.53
CA HIS A 279 -2.32 9.29 -21.04
C HIS A 279 -3.35 8.27 -21.54
N ASP A 280 -3.29 7.93 -22.83
CA ASP A 280 -4.23 7.02 -23.48
C ASP A 280 -4.15 5.61 -22.88
N PHE A 281 -2.95 5.04 -22.73
CA PHE A 281 -2.80 3.72 -22.13
C PHE A 281 -3.23 3.69 -20.66
N ILE A 282 -2.82 4.70 -19.87
CA ILE A 282 -3.14 4.76 -18.44
C ILE A 282 -4.66 4.83 -18.24
N THR A 283 -5.33 5.75 -18.92
CA THR A 283 -6.78 5.95 -18.79
C THR A 283 -7.57 4.80 -19.37
N GLN A 284 -7.19 4.26 -20.54
CA GLN A 284 -7.88 3.13 -21.15
C GLN A 284 -7.73 1.85 -20.32
N SER A 285 -6.51 1.53 -19.87
CA SER A 285 -6.28 0.35 -19.04
C SER A 285 -7.07 0.44 -17.72
N LEU A 286 -7.08 1.59 -17.06
CA LEU A 286 -7.84 1.82 -15.83
C LEU A 286 -9.36 1.75 -16.05
N ASN A 287 -9.86 2.33 -17.15
CA ASN A 287 -11.27 2.24 -17.50
C ASN A 287 -11.71 0.79 -17.73
N ASN A 288 -10.91 0.01 -18.46
CA ASN A 288 -11.16 -1.42 -18.69
C ASN A 288 -11.16 -2.23 -17.38
N PHE A 289 -10.27 -1.89 -16.44
CA PHE A 289 -10.26 -2.54 -15.13
C PHE A 289 -11.52 -2.20 -14.32
N ASN A 290 -11.85 -0.90 -14.25
CA ASN A 290 -12.98 -0.40 -13.50
C ASN A 290 -14.33 -0.87 -14.03
N GLN A 291 -14.42 -1.22 -15.33
CA GLN A 291 -15.59 -1.87 -15.94
C GLN A 291 -16.06 -3.10 -15.15
N HIS A 292 -15.11 -3.86 -14.61
CA HIS A 292 -15.40 -5.10 -13.89
C HIS A 292 -15.16 -4.95 -12.39
N TYR A 293 -14.16 -4.17 -12.01
CA TYR A 293 -13.67 -4.14 -10.63
C TYR A 293 -14.67 -3.53 -9.62
N LEU A 294 -15.54 -2.60 -10.05
CA LEU A 294 -16.60 -2.08 -9.18
C LEU A 294 -17.52 -3.19 -8.63
N TYR A 295 -17.72 -4.27 -9.38
CA TYR A 295 -18.55 -5.41 -8.99
C TYR A 295 -17.91 -6.29 -7.90
N PHE A 296 -16.63 -6.09 -7.58
CA PHE A 296 -15.95 -6.85 -6.51
C PHE A 296 -16.25 -6.27 -5.14
N ILE A 297 -16.65 -5.00 -5.07
CA ILE A 297 -16.86 -4.29 -3.81
C ILE A 297 -18.27 -4.55 -3.30
N THR A 298 -18.37 -4.93 -2.03
CA THR A 298 -19.66 -5.06 -1.34
C THR A 298 -19.65 -4.27 -0.03
N PRO A 299 -20.83 -3.93 0.52
CA PRO A 299 -20.91 -3.34 1.86
C PRO A 299 -20.42 -4.28 2.98
N LYS A 300 -20.23 -5.58 2.67
CA LYS A 300 -19.96 -6.66 3.62
C LYS A 300 -18.64 -7.38 3.37
N GLY A 301 -17.72 -6.76 2.62
CA GLY A 301 -16.39 -7.28 2.36
C GLY A 301 -16.04 -7.31 0.88
N ILE A 302 -14.98 -8.07 0.56
CA ILE A 302 -14.48 -8.24 -0.81
C ILE A 302 -14.01 -9.68 -1.02
N PRO A 303 -14.16 -10.25 -2.23
CA PRO A 303 -13.66 -11.59 -2.54
C PRO A 303 -12.14 -11.56 -2.55
N PHE A 304 -11.52 -11.77 -1.39
CA PHE A 304 -10.09 -11.57 -1.22
C PHE A 304 -9.31 -12.77 -1.77
N PHE A 305 -8.43 -12.55 -2.75
CA PHE A 305 -7.54 -13.56 -3.32
C PHE A 305 -6.12 -13.01 -3.49
N GLY A 306 -5.16 -13.91 -3.64
CA GLY A 306 -3.75 -13.55 -3.77
C GLY A 306 -3.08 -13.17 -2.45
N ARG A 307 -2.12 -12.25 -2.51
CA ARG A 307 -1.22 -11.90 -1.39
C ARG A 307 -1.57 -10.55 -0.76
N SER A 308 -0.86 -10.20 0.32
CA SER A 308 -0.92 -8.89 0.99
C SER A 308 -2.30 -8.46 1.46
N ALA A 309 -2.99 -9.39 2.10
CA ALA A 309 -4.29 -9.16 2.76
C ALA A 309 -4.30 -7.96 3.72
N CYS A 310 -3.16 -7.64 4.32
CA CYS A 310 -3.05 -6.52 5.23
C CYS A 310 -3.18 -5.13 4.56
N TYR A 311 -3.20 -5.02 3.22
CA TYR A 311 -3.39 -3.75 2.48
C TYR A 311 -4.85 -3.45 2.13
N ARG A 312 -5.80 -4.28 2.58
CA ARG A 312 -7.23 -4.25 2.23
C ARG A 312 -7.97 -2.91 2.27
N LEU A 313 -7.52 -1.89 3.02
CA LEU A 313 -8.22 -0.59 2.99
C LEU A 313 -7.93 0.18 1.68
N ALA A 314 -6.93 -0.26 0.90
CA ALA A 314 -6.58 0.33 -0.38
C ALA A 314 -7.38 -0.23 -1.57
N VAL A 315 -8.34 -1.13 -1.35
CA VAL A 315 -9.10 -1.80 -2.43
C VAL A 315 -9.81 -0.82 -3.36
N SER A 316 -10.18 0.37 -2.88
CA SER A 316 -10.90 1.37 -3.70
C SER A 316 -9.99 2.32 -4.49
N VAL A 317 -8.66 2.13 -4.47
CA VAL A 317 -7.70 2.95 -5.23
C VAL A 317 -8.11 3.12 -6.71
N PRO A 318 -8.41 2.06 -7.49
CA PRO A 318 -8.70 2.20 -8.91
C PRO A 318 -9.99 2.97 -9.19
N LEU A 319 -10.99 2.85 -8.32
CA LEU A 319 -12.27 3.53 -8.47
C LEU A 319 -12.12 5.04 -8.26
N LEU A 320 -11.37 5.45 -7.22
CA LEU A 320 -11.06 6.87 -6.98
C LEU A 320 -10.17 7.45 -8.07
N ALA A 321 -9.14 6.71 -8.49
CA ALA A 321 -8.26 7.10 -9.58
C ALA A 321 -9.03 7.26 -10.90
N GLY A 322 -9.95 6.35 -11.20
CA GLY A 322 -10.75 6.39 -12.44
C GLY A 322 -11.64 7.61 -12.49
N VAL A 323 -12.26 7.99 -11.37
CA VAL A 323 -13.08 9.20 -11.30
C VAL A 323 -12.24 10.47 -11.50
N ASP A 324 -11.08 10.59 -10.85
CA ASP A 324 -10.22 11.78 -11.00
C ASP A 324 -9.58 11.88 -12.39
N LEU A 325 -9.26 10.75 -13.01
CA LEU A 325 -8.79 10.66 -14.39
C LEU A 325 -9.92 10.64 -15.43
N GLN A 326 -11.16 10.93 -15.02
CA GLN A 326 -12.33 11.06 -15.90
C GLN A 326 -12.66 9.80 -16.73
N CYS A 327 -12.34 8.62 -16.21
CA CYS A 327 -12.77 7.35 -16.82
C CYS A 327 -14.31 7.23 -16.75
N PRO A 328 -14.99 6.96 -17.88
CA PRO A 328 -16.45 7.07 -17.97
C PRO A 328 -17.24 6.00 -17.20
N PHE A 329 -16.61 4.86 -16.85
CA PHE A 329 -17.38 3.73 -16.29
C PHE A 329 -17.83 3.92 -14.85
N VAL A 330 -17.07 4.67 -14.03
CA VAL A 330 -17.36 4.80 -12.59
C VAL A 330 -17.79 6.22 -12.28
N LYS A 331 -18.97 6.35 -11.67
CA LYS A 331 -19.44 7.66 -11.19
C LYS A 331 -18.84 7.98 -9.83
N VAL A 332 -18.67 9.27 -9.54
CA VAL A 332 -18.17 9.77 -8.23
C VAL A 332 -18.92 9.12 -7.06
N GLY A 333 -20.25 9.06 -7.13
CA GLY A 333 -21.08 8.48 -6.07
C GLY A 333 -20.89 6.96 -5.86
N GLU A 334 -20.52 6.21 -6.90
CA GLU A 334 -20.23 4.77 -6.80
C GLU A 334 -18.84 4.55 -6.21
N ALA A 335 -17.84 5.32 -6.64
CA ALA A 335 -16.51 5.32 -6.04
C ALA A 335 -16.55 5.73 -4.56
N LYS A 336 -17.34 6.76 -4.23
CA LYS A 336 -17.61 7.20 -2.85
C LYS A 336 -18.19 6.06 -2.01
N ARG A 337 -19.26 5.41 -2.49
CA ARG A 337 -19.90 4.30 -1.79
C ARG A 337 -18.93 3.14 -1.58
N ALA A 338 -18.18 2.76 -2.61
CA ALA A 338 -17.20 1.66 -2.54
C ALA A 338 -16.09 1.94 -1.51
N PHE A 339 -15.54 3.15 -1.55
CA PHE A 339 -14.49 3.59 -0.63
C PHE A 339 -14.98 3.63 0.81
N GLU A 340 -16.12 4.29 1.05
CA GLU A 340 -16.72 4.37 2.38
C GLU A 340 -17.06 3.00 2.95
N SER A 341 -17.73 2.14 2.16
CA SER A 341 -18.09 0.78 2.57
C SER A 341 -16.85 -0.05 2.94
N SER A 342 -15.78 0.04 2.16
CA SER A 342 -14.54 -0.68 2.42
C SER A 342 -13.91 -0.23 3.75
N LEU A 343 -13.80 1.08 3.98
CA LEU A 343 -13.24 1.60 5.22
C LEU A 343 -14.09 1.19 6.44
N ARG A 344 -15.40 1.43 6.38
CA ARG A 344 -16.32 1.09 7.48
C ARG A 344 -16.28 -0.39 7.81
N TYR A 345 -16.40 -1.25 6.80
CA TYR A 345 -16.47 -2.69 7.00
C TYR A 345 -15.23 -3.23 7.73
N PHE A 346 -14.03 -2.85 7.29
CA PHE A 346 -12.80 -3.34 7.89
C PHE A 346 -12.50 -2.66 9.25
N ILE A 347 -12.60 -1.32 9.33
CA ILE A 347 -12.19 -0.57 10.53
C ILE A 347 -13.13 -0.85 11.70
N SER A 348 -14.45 -0.88 11.49
CA SER A 348 -15.43 -1.20 12.54
C SER A 348 -15.27 -2.62 13.11
N GLN A 349 -14.59 -3.51 12.38
CA GLN A 349 -14.30 -4.88 12.80
C GLN A 349 -12.86 -5.08 13.32
N GLY A 350 -12.12 -4.00 13.58
CA GLY A 350 -10.81 -4.07 14.23
C GLY A 350 -9.60 -4.00 13.29
N ALA A 351 -9.79 -3.53 12.04
CA ALA A 351 -8.68 -3.40 11.10
C ALA A 351 -7.57 -2.41 11.52
N LEU A 352 -7.77 -1.64 12.59
CA LEU A 352 -6.78 -0.74 13.18
C LEU A 352 -6.45 -1.18 14.60
N LYS A 353 -5.17 -1.12 14.97
CA LYS A 353 -4.68 -1.37 16.32
C LYS A 353 -3.34 -0.72 16.53
N ASN A 354 -3.07 -0.23 17.74
CA ASN A 354 -1.78 0.37 18.09
C ASN A 354 -1.39 1.55 17.17
N GLY A 355 -2.36 2.33 16.68
CA GLY A 355 -2.09 3.46 15.79
C GLY A 355 -1.79 3.10 14.33
N ALA A 356 -2.05 1.86 13.90
CA ALA A 356 -1.74 1.38 12.55
C ALA A 356 -2.78 0.38 12.02
N PRO A 357 -2.90 0.21 10.69
CA PRO A 357 -3.61 -0.92 10.12
C PRO A 357 -2.99 -2.25 10.55
N THR A 358 -3.82 -3.22 10.93
CA THR A 358 -3.32 -4.50 11.46
C THR A 358 -2.57 -5.32 10.41
N GLN A 359 -1.61 -6.13 10.87
CA GLN A 359 -0.93 -7.15 10.06
C GLN A 359 -1.85 -8.38 9.89
N GLY A 360 -2.92 -8.21 9.12
CA GLY A 360 -3.97 -9.21 8.86
C GLY A 360 -5.24 -8.52 8.34
N LEU A 361 -6.40 -9.19 8.40
CA LEU A 361 -7.68 -8.62 7.92
C LEU A 361 -8.45 -7.83 8.99
N PHE A 362 -8.54 -8.34 10.21
CA PHE A 362 -9.31 -7.71 11.30
C PHE A 362 -8.54 -7.66 12.61
N ASN A 363 -7.38 -8.30 12.64
CA ASN A 363 -6.45 -8.32 13.75
C ASN A 363 -5.09 -8.73 13.19
N HIS A 364 -4.07 -8.79 14.04
CA HIS A 364 -2.83 -9.44 13.68
C HIS A 364 -3.06 -10.94 13.43
N ASP A 365 -2.74 -11.40 12.22
CA ASP A 365 -2.72 -12.82 11.86
C ASP A 365 -1.51 -13.11 10.96
N ALA A 366 -0.45 -13.65 11.55
CA ALA A 366 0.78 -14.02 10.85
C ALA A 366 0.56 -15.02 9.70
N ARG A 367 -0.57 -15.73 9.64
CA ARG A 367 -0.91 -16.58 8.49
C ARG A 367 -1.21 -15.78 7.24
N LEU A 368 -1.62 -14.52 7.36
CA LEU A 368 -2.09 -13.66 6.27
C LEU A 368 -1.09 -12.58 5.86
N VAL A 369 0.12 -12.63 6.42
CA VAL A 369 1.14 -11.59 6.29
C VAL A 369 2.32 -12.16 5.54
N ASP A 370 2.64 -11.56 4.39
CA ASP A 370 3.77 -11.96 3.58
C ASP A 370 5.11 -11.79 4.33
N ASN A 371 6.12 -12.56 3.93
CA ASN A 371 7.42 -12.55 4.62
C ASN A 371 8.11 -11.19 4.55
N TYR A 372 7.97 -10.47 3.44
CA TYR A 372 8.53 -9.13 3.28
C TYR A 372 7.83 -8.07 4.14
N SER A 373 6.60 -8.32 4.60
CA SER A 373 5.82 -7.31 5.32
C SER A 373 6.28 -7.16 6.78
N GLY A 374 6.77 -5.98 7.13
CA GLY A 374 7.12 -5.59 8.50
C GLY A 374 5.97 -5.00 9.30
N PRO A 375 6.24 -4.49 10.52
CA PRO A 375 5.24 -3.92 11.43
C PRO A 375 4.45 -2.75 10.82
N ALA A 376 5.09 -1.95 9.99
CA ALA A 376 4.51 -0.77 9.37
C ALA A 376 4.07 -1.00 7.91
N SER A 377 4.33 -2.18 7.33
CA SER A 377 3.99 -2.44 5.93
C SER A 377 2.51 -2.20 5.61
N SER A 378 1.62 -2.53 6.55
CA SER A 378 0.17 -2.41 6.38
C SER A 378 -0.31 -0.98 6.12
N PHE A 379 0.52 0.05 6.33
CA PHE A 379 0.19 1.44 5.99
C PHE A 379 -0.05 1.68 4.49
N TRP A 380 0.35 0.77 3.60
CA TRP A 380 -0.14 0.82 2.20
C TRP A 380 -1.67 0.68 2.08
N SER A 381 -2.36 0.24 3.13
CA SER A 381 -3.81 0.38 3.27
C SER A 381 -4.30 1.83 3.10
N LEU A 382 -3.47 2.84 3.37
CA LEU A 382 -3.85 4.25 3.28
C LEU A 382 -3.92 4.79 1.84
N ARG A 383 -3.48 4.02 0.84
CA ARG A 383 -3.39 4.48 -0.55
C ARG A 383 -4.70 5.04 -1.11
N ALA A 384 -5.84 4.43 -0.77
CA ALA A 384 -7.15 4.96 -1.16
C ALA A 384 -7.48 6.29 -0.45
N VAL A 385 -7.14 6.43 0.83
CA VAL A 385 -7.35 7.66 1.61
C VAL A 385 -6.48 8.80 1.07
N ILE A 386 -5.23 8.50 0.70
CA ILE A 386 -4.29 9.48 0.12
C ILE A 386 -4.86 10.02 -1.19
N ILE A 387 -5.33 9.16 -2.10
CA ILE A 387 -5.97 9.59 -3.36
C ILE A 387 -7.23 10.41 -3.06
N ALA A 388 -8.12 9.90 -2.19
CA ALA A 388 -9.36 10.58 -1.85
C ALA A 388 -9.12 12.01 -1.34
N LEU A 389 -8.20 12.20 -0.39
CA LEU A 389 -7.83 13.53 0.11
C LEU A 389 -7.24 14.41 -1.00
N TYR A 390 -6.36 13.86 -1.84
CA TYR A 390 -5.70 14.62 -2.89
C TYR A 390 -6.65 15.10 -4.00
N CYS A 391 -7.65 14.30 -4.39
CA CYS A 391 -8.55 14.64 -5.49
C CYS A 391 -9.93 15.18 -5.07
N ALA A 392 -10.28 15.13 -3.78
CA ALA A 392 -11.66 15.34 -3.34
C ALA A 392 -12.33 16.63 -3.84
N ASP A 393 -11.63 17.77 -3.80
CA ASP A 393 -12.16 19.05 -4.27
C ASP A 393 -12.42 19.03 -5.78
N ARG A 394 -11.51 18.41 -6.57
CA ARG A 394 -11.64 18.32 -8.04
C ARG A 394 -12.82 17.46 -8.47
N ILE A 395 -13.05 16.36 -7.77
CA ILE A 395 -14.12 15.41 -8.12
C ILE A 395 -15.40 15.61 -7.28
N ASN A 396 -15.43 16.62 -6.42
CA ASN A 396 -16.53 16.90 -5.49
C ASN A 396 -16.91 15.70 -4.60
N LEU A 397 -15.90 14.95 -4.12
CA LEU A 397 -16.09 13.65 -3.46
C LEU A 397 -16.97 13.73 -2.20
N TRP A 398 -16.77 14.77 -1.38
CA TRP A 398 -17.44 14.87 -0.08
C TRP A 398 -18.93 15.17 -0.24
N GLN A 399 -19.30 15.97 -1.23
CA GLN A 399 -20.67 16.45 -1.47
C GLN A 399 -21.44 15.56 -2.44
N ALA A 400 -20.77 14.77 -3.27
CA ALA A 400 -21.44 13.88 -4.22
C ALA A 400 -22.42 12.94 -3.50
N PRO A 401 -23.64 12.74 -4.03
CA PRO A 401 -24.57 11.77 -3.47
C PRO A 401 -23.99 10.37 -3.57
N SER A 402 -24.18 9.57 -2.52
CA SER A 402 -23.79 8.16 -2.54
C SER A 402 -24.70 7.40 -3.50
N LEU A 403 -24.11 6.59 -4.38
CA LEU A 403 -24.85 5.75 -5.34
C LEU A 403 -24.70 4.28 -4.96
N PRO A 404 -25.74 3.45 -5.15
CA PRO A 404 -25.68 2.05 -4.77
C PRO A 404 -24.62 1.29 -5.58
N LEU A 405 -23.93 0.36 -4.92
CA LEU A 405 -23.02 -0.60 -5.56
C LEU A 405 -23.78 -1.56 -6.47
N PRO A 406 -23.13 -2.20 -7.46
CA PRO A 406 -23.80 -3.15 -8.33
C PRO A 406 -24.55 -4.26 -7.58
N ILE A 407 -23.95 -4.78 -6.50
CA ILE A 407 -24.54 -5.83 -5.64
C ILE A 407 -25.78 -5.37 -4.86
N GLU A 408 -25.97 -4.06 -4.68
CA GLU A 408 -27.17 -3.49 -4.05
C GLU A 408 -28.31 -3.32 -5.08
N LYS A 409 -28.01 -3.34 -6.38
CA LYS A 409 -28.98 -3.14 -7.47
C LYS A 409 -29.62 -4.46 -7.90
N ASN A 410 -28.84 -5.45 -8.36
CA ASN A 410 -29.33 -6.69 -8.96
C ASN A 410 -28.34 -7.86 -8.74
N ASP A 411 -28.82 -9.09 -8.99
CA ASP A 411 -27.94 -10.23 -9.20
C ASP A 411 -27.16 -10.05 -10.50
N PHE A 412 -25.94 -10.59 -10.57
CA PHE A 412 -25.12 -10.52 -11.78
C PHE A 412 -24.21 -11.73 -11.94
N ARG A 413 -23.88 -12.03 -13.19
CA ARG A 413 -22.86 -13.01 -13.56
C ARG A 413 -22.15 -12.59 -14.84
N PHE A 414 -20.83 -12.59 -14.81
CA PHE A 414 -20.00 -12.31 -15.98
C PHE A 414 -18.63 -12.98 -15.87
N GLU A 415 -17.84 -12.88 -16.93
CA GLU A 415 -16.49 -13.43 -17.01
C GLU A 415 -15.47 -12.32 -17.23
N ILE A 416 -14.25 -12.52 -16.74
CA ILE A 416 -13.10 -11.68 -17.06
C ILE A 416 -12.08 -12.59 -17.79
N PRO A 417 -12.12 -12.66 -19.13
CA PRO A 417 -11.32 -13.60 -19.90
C PRO A 417 -9.81 -13.49 -19.64
N ALA A 418 -9.26 -12.28 -19.49
CA ALA A 418 -7.82 -12.07 -19.29
C ALA A 418 -7.25 -12.79 -18.05
N ILE A 419 -8.07 -12.95 -17.00
CA ILE A 419 -7.69 -13.64 -15.76
C ILE A 419 -8.42 -14.95 -15.54
N GLN A 420 -9.21 -15.39 -16.54
CA GLN A 420 -10.00 -16.62 -16.52
C GLN A 420 -10.87 -16.76 -15.26
N ALA A 421 -11.50 -15.66 -14.85
CA ALA A 421 -12.33 -15.60 -13.66
C ALA A 421 -13.81 -15.47 -14.04
N SER A 422 -14.68 -16.12 -13.26
CA SER A 422 -16.13 -15.93 -13.30
C SER A 422 -16.58 -15.20 -12.05
N ILE A 423 -17.38 -14.15 -12.22
CA ILE A 423 -17.86 -13.32 -11.13
C ILE A 423 -19.35 -13.56 -10.97
N ILE A 424 -19.80 -13.83 -9.75
CA ILE A 424 -21.21 -14.06 -9.41
C ILE A 424 -21.56 -13.16 -8.22
N GLY A 425 -22.57 -12.30 -8.39
CA GLY A 425 -23.12 -11.47 -7.34
C GLY A 425 -24.56 -11.88 -7.02
N VAL A 426 -24.86 -12.04 -5.73
CA VAL A 426 -26.20 -12.36 -5.23
C VAL A 426 -26.67 -11.23 -4.33
N LYS A 427 -27.63 -10.42 -4.82
CA LYS A 427 -28.19 -9.25 -4.13
C LYS A 427 -28.81 -9.63 -2.80
N ALA A 428 -29.55 -10.74 -2.74
CA ALA A 428 -30.22 -11.16 -1.51
C ALA A 428 -29.24 -11.36 -0.34
N THR A 429 -28.05 -11.90 -0.62
CA THR A 429 -27.03 -12.15 0.41
C THR A 429 -25.97 -11.05 0.51
N GLN A 430 -25.95 -10.12 -0.44
CA GLN A 430 -24.89 -9.11 -0.62
C GLN A 430 -23.50 -9.76 -0.77
N GLU A 431 -23.46 -10.89 -1.46
CA GLU A 431 -22.26 -11.72 -1.62
C GLU A 431 -21.77 -11.70 -3.05
N VAL A 432 -20.46 -11.50 -3.23
CA VAL A 432 -19.78 -11.62 -4.50
C VAL A 432 -18.76 -12.74 -4.42
N SER A 433 -18.80 -13.65 -5.39
CA SER A 433 -17.88 -14.77 -5.51
C SER A 433 -17.06 -14.65 -6.79
N VAL A 434 -15.75 -14.86 -6.67
CA VAL A 434 -14.80 -14.94 -7.78
C VAL A 434 -14.33 -16.38 -7.91
N ILE A 435 -14.52 -16.97 -9.08
CA ILE A 435 -14.14 -18.36 -9.38
C ILE A 435 -13.11 -18.36 -10.51
N PHE A 436 -11.87 -18.72 -10.20
CA PHE A 436 -10.81 -18.94 -11.19
C PHE A 436 -10.99 -20.30 -11.88
N ARG A 437 -10.85 -20.32 -13.20
CA ARG A 437 -11.06 -21.52 -14.04
C ARG A 437 -9.81 -22.37 -14.23
N GLU A 438 -8.68 -21.90 -13.73
CA GLU A 438 -7.40 -22.61 -13.78
C GLU A 438 -6.86 -22.84 -12.37
N ASP A 439 -6.27 -24.01 -12.20
CA ASP A 439 -5.51 -24.36 -11.01
C ASP A 439 -4.06 -23.88 -11.14
N TYR A 440 -3.56 -23.24 -10.10
CA TYR A 440 -2.14 -22.87 -9.99
C TYR A 440 -1.25 -24.03 -9.48
N THR A 441 -1.84 -25.17 -9.13
CA THR A 441 -1.13 -26.34 -8.63
C THR A 441 -1.84 -27.63 -9.03
N GLN A 442 -1.07 -28.67 -9.32
CA GLN A 442 -1.58 -30.02 -9.53
C GLN A 442 -1.82 -30.78 -8.21
N GLN A 443 -1.29 -30.27 -7.08
CA GLN A 443 -1.37 -30.94 -5.79
C GLN A 443 -2.65 -30.57 -5.04
N GLN A 444 -3.64 -31.47 -5.06
CA GLN A 444 -4.99 -31.22 -4.56
C GLN A 444 -5.32 -32.05 -3.31
N SER A 445 -4.81 -31.64 -2.14
CA SER A 445 -5.21 -32.23 -0.85
C SER A 445 -5.80 -31.19 0.11
N PRO A 446 -6.73 -31.56 1.01
CA PRO A 446 -7.22 -30.65 2.04
C PRO A 446 -6.09 -30.06 2.92
N LEU A 447 -5.01 -30.82 3.12
CA LEU A 447 -3.86 -30.37 3.91
C LEU A 447 -3.02 -29.30 3.21
N THR A 448 -3.01 -29.30 1.87
CA THR A 448 -2.28 -28.30 1.06
C THR A 448 -3.12 -27.05 0.80
N ARG A 449 -4.46 -27.15 0.83
CA ARG A 449 -5.43 -26.04 0.67
C ARG A 449 -5.77 -25.30 1.96
N ARG A 450 -4.78 -25.04 2.83
CA ARG A 450 -5.01 -24.31 4.10
C ARG A 450 -3.93 -23.30 4.41
N LEU A 451 -4.28 -22.37 5.28
CA LEU A 451 -3.33 -21.44 5.89
C LEU A 451 -2.42 -22.20 6.87
N GLU A 452 -1.13 -22.21 6.57
CA GLU A 452 -0.12 -22.76 7.46
C GLU A 452 0.14 -21.82 8.63
N LYS A 453 0.37 -22.41 9.80
CA LYS A 453 0.73 -21.68 11.02
C LYS A 453 2.23 -21.73 11.21
N GLN A 454 2.80 -20.61 11.65
CA GLN A 454 4.19 -20.56 12.09
C GLN A 454 4.39 -21.45 13.33
N THR A 455 5.44 -22.28 13.32
CA THR A 455 5.78 -23.17 14.45
C THR A 455 6.33 -22.37 15.63
N ARG A 456 6.33 -22.96 16.83
CA ARG A 456 6.91 -22.32 18.04
C ARG A 456 8.40 -22.00 17.85
N VAL A 457 9.16 -22.90 17.24
CA VAL A 457 10.58 -22.70 16.94
C VAL A 457 10.76 -21.51 16.01
N GLN A 458 9.99 -21.44 14.91
CA GLN A 458 10.04 -20.31 13.98
C GLN A 458 9.72 -18.97 14.66
N LYS A 459 8.73 -18.93 15.57
CA LYS A 459 8.39 -17.72 16.36
C LYS A 459 9.53 -17.27 17.27
N ILE A 460 10.17 -18.20 17.97
CA ILE A 460 11.31 -17.91 18.84
C ILE A 460 12.47 -17.37 18.00
N THR A 461 12.80 -18.04 16.90
CA THR A 461 13.85 -17.61 15.96
C THR A 461 13.56 -16.22 15.38
N GLU A 462 12.34 -15.95 14.94
CA GLU A 462 11.91 -14.63 14.45
C GLU A 462 12.09 -13.52 15.51
N THR A 463 11.76 -13.82 16.76
CA THR A 463 11.88 -12.86 17.88
C THR A 463 13.35 -12.53 18.21
N VAL A 464 14.22 -13.53 18.13
CA VAL A 464 15.66 -13.39 18.41
C VAL A 464 16.39 -12.69 17.27
N ILE A 465 16.15 -13.11 16.03
CA ILE A 465 16.84 -12.56 14.84
C ILE A 465 16.25 -11.21 14.44
N GLY A 466 14.96 -10.97 14.70
CA GLY A 466 14.26 -9.80 14.21
C GLY A 466 13.95 -9.86 12.71
N GLN A 467 13.83 -11.06 12.16
CA GLN A 467 13.54 -11.31 10.74
C GLN A 467 12.42 -12.35 10.62
N SER A 468 11.48 -12.12 9.70
CA SER A 468 10.35 -13.00 9.44
C SER A 468 10.75 -14.46 9.22
N ARG A 469 10.03 -15.37 9.90
CA ARG A 469 10.07 -16.83 9.70
C ARG A 469 8.67 -17.38 9.44
N ARG A 470 7.80 -16.55 8.84
CA ARG A 470 6.41 -16.92 8.56
C ARG A 470 6.31 -17.85 7.32
N PRO A 471 5.27 -18.71 7.25
CA PRO A 471 5.00 -19.48 6.05
C PRO A 471 4.47 -18.59 4.93
N LYS A 472 4.77 -18.96 3.68
CA LYS A 472 4.22 -18.28 2.49
C LYS A 472 2.80 -18.80 2.22
N ASN A 473 1.80 -18.10 2.73
CA ASN A 473 0.40 -18.41 2.49
C ASN A 473 -0.16 -17.57 1.34
N ASN A 474 -0.26 -18.17 0.17
CA ASN A 474 -1.06 -17.66 -0.93
C ASN A 474 -2.05 -18.75 -1.30
N LEU A 475 -3.32 -18.59 -0.89
CA LEU A 475 -4.34 -19.62 -1.08
C LEU A 475 -4.58 -19.95 -2.56
N LEU A 476 -4.36 -18.96 -3.46
CA LEU A 476 -4.50 -19.14 -4.89
C LEU A 476 -3.45 -20.13 -5.41
N ARG A 477 -2.20 -19.98 -4.95
CA ARG A 477 -1.10 -20.93 -5.24
C ARG A 477 -1.26 -22.29 -4.55
N LYS A 478 -2.14 -22.36 -3.55
CA LYS A 478 -2.47 -23.59 -2.82
C LYS A 478 -3.67 -24.34 -3.42
N GLY A 479 -4.20 -23.88 -4.55
CA GLY A 479 -5.31 -24.54 -5.26
C GLY A 479 -6.71 -24.15 -4.79
N VAL A 480 -6.84 -23.06 -4.02
CA VAL A 480 -8.15 -22.45 -3.77
C VAL A 480 -8.50 -21.57 -4.97
N THR A 481 -9.62 -21.87 -5.64
CA THR A 481 -10.05 -21.17 -6.85
C THR A 481 -11.33 -20.36 -6.67
N SER A 482 -12.06 -20.57 -5.56
CA SER A 482 -13.31 -19.86 -5.26
C SER A 482 -13.11 -18.95 -4.05
N TYR A 483 -13.48 -17.67 -4.21
CA TYR A 483 -13.32 -16.64 -3.19
C TYR A 483 -14.62 -15.86 -3.03
N SER A 484 -15.23 -15.96 -1.86
CA SER A 484 -16.42 -15.19 -1.49
C SER A 484 -16.04 -13.90 -0.78
N SER A 485 -16.84 -12.85 -0.97
CA SER A 485 -16.74 -11.59 -0.26
C SER A 485 -16.97 -11.69 1.25
N LYS A 486 -17.52 -12.82 1.71
CA LYS A 486 -17.62 -13.18 3.14
C LYS A 486 -16.29 -13.69 3.73
N MET A 487 -15.28 -13.93 2.90
CA MET A 487 -13.91 -14.27 3.29
C MET A 487 -13.77 -15.51 4.20
N THR A 488 -14.68 -16.48 4.07
CA THR A 488 -14.73 -17.69 4.92
C THR A 488 -13.42 -18.48 4.95
N HIS A 489 -12.64 -18.49 3.86
CA HIS A 489 -11.34 -19.17 3.80
C HIS A 489 -10.24 -18.59 4.69
N PHE A 490 -10.45 -17.40 5.27
CA PHE A 490 -9.46 -16.71 6.08
C PHE A 490 -9.63 -16.91 7.59
N PHE A 491 -10.73 -17.53 8.03
CA PHE A 491 -11.07 -17.69 9.44
C PHE A 491 -10.76 -19.10 9.96
#